data_AF-A0A5E4IT22-F1
#
_entry.id   AF-A0A5E4IT22-F1
#
_cell.length_a   1.000
_cell.length_b   1.000
_cell.length_c   1.000
_cell.angle_alpha   90.00
_cell.angle_beta   90.00
_cell.angle_gamma   90.00
#
_symmetry.space_group_name_H-M   'P 1'
#
loop_
_entity.id
_entity.type
_entity.pdbx_description
1 polymer ?
#
loop_
_entity_poly.entity_id
_entity_poly.type
_entity_poly.pdbx_seq_one_letter_code
_entity_poly.pdbx_strand_id
1 'polypeptide(L)' 'MAIVKKQALKEMGDADLKAKLVEIENELRMQQGALHNTGKPQSTGRLRALKKLRARILTFLSQREKANALKLEFKKK' A
#
# COMPACT_ATOMS: atom_id res chain seq x y z
N MET A 1 -3.47 15.93 0.14
CA MET A 1 -2.72 14.69 0.45
C MET A 1 -1.84 14.37 -0.75
N ALA A 2 -0.52 14.37 -0.57
CA ALA A 2 0.41 14.02 -1.63
C ALA A 2 0.29 12.51 -1.90
N ILE A 3 -0.31 12.12 -3.02
CA ILE A 3 -0.26 10.74 -3.49
C ILE A 3 1.20 10.41 -3.72
N VAL A 4 1.76 9.48 -2.93
CA VAL A 4 3.16 9.08 -3.06
C VAL A 4 3.39 8.64 -4.50
N LYS A 5 4.35 9.29 -5.16
CA LYS A 5 4.70 8.97 -6.55
C LYS A 5 5.24 7.54 -6.62
N LYS A 6 5.03 6.89 -7.76
CA LYS A 6 5.52 5.52 -7.99
C LYS A 6 7.04 5.41 -7.77
N GLN A 7 7.80 6.44 -8.15
CA GLN A 7 9.26 6.50 -7.94
C GLN A 7 9.62 6.44 -6.46
N ALA A 8 9.00 7.28 -5.63
CA ALA A 8 9.21 7.27 -4.19
C ALA A 8 8.90 5.90 -3.56
N LEU A 9 7.82 5.23 -3.97
CA LEU A 9 7.52 3.87 -3.48
C LEU A 9 8.59 2.83 -3.86
N LYS A 10 9.26 3.02 -5.00
CA LYS A 10 10.32 2.11 -5.46
C LYS A 10 11.59 2.27 -4.63
N GLU A 11 11.88 3.49 -4.19
CA GLU A 11 13.07 3.86 -3.41
C GLU A 11 12.93 3.50 -1.93
N MET A 12 11.70 3.42 -1.40
CA MET A 12 11.43 3.05 -0.01
C MET A 12 11.87 1.62 0.31
N GLY A 13 12.40 1.39 1.52
CA GLY A 13 12.73 0.07 2.02
C GLY A 13 11.49 -0.79 2.30
N ASP A 14 11.66 -2.10 2.50
CA ASP A 14 10.54 -3.00 2.80
C ASP A 14 9.86 -2.65 4.14
N ALA A 15 10.65 -2.22 5.13
CA ALA A 15 10.14 -1.76 6.41
C ALA A 15 9.29 -0.49 6.26
N ASP A 16 9.76 0.48 5.48
CA ASP A 16 9.04 1.73 5.24
C ASP A 16 7.77 1.51 4.44
N LEU A 17 7.79 0.62 3.44
CA LEU A 17 6.61 0.22 2.69
C LEU A 17 5.55 -0.41 3.59
N LYS A 18 5.96 -1.25 4.54
CA LYS A 18 5.05 -1.86 5.53
C LYS A 18 4.50 -0.81 6.51
N ALA A 19 5.33 0.09 7.02
CA ALA A 19 4.88 1.18 7.87
C ALA A 19 3.84 2.06 7.14
N LYS A 20 4.13 2.42 5.89
CA LYS A 20 3.20 3.19 5.05
C LYS A 20 1.91 2.45 4.76
N LEU A 21 1.96 1.13 4.60
CA LEU A 21 0.77 0.30 4.41
C LEU A 21 -0.17 0.42 5.61
N VAL A 22 0.36 0.34 6.84
CA VAL A 22 -0.43 0.47 8.07
C VAL A 22 -1.12 1.82 8.16
N GLU A 23 -0.41 2.91 7.87
CA GLU A 23 -0.99 4.25 7.83
C GLU A 23 -2.19 4.33 6.86
N ILE A 24 -2.02 3.82 5.64
CA ILE A 24 -3.05 3.84 4.60
C ILE A 24 -4.24 2.97 4.98
N GLU A 25 -4.01 1.82 5.61
CA GLU A 25 -5.09 0.94 6.08
C GLU A 25 -5.90 1.57 7.21
N ASN A 26 -5.24 2.29 8.13
CA ASN A 26 -5.94 3.04 9.17
C ASN A 26 -6.81 4.16 8.58
N GLU A 27 -6.29 4.91 7.60
CA GLU A 27 -7.08 5.91 6.89
C GLU A 27 -8.27 5.29 6.15
N LEU A 28 -8.08 4.12 5.50
CA LEU A 28 -9.16 3.40 4.83
C LEU A 28 -10.24 2.97 5.81
N ARG A 29 -9.88 2.45 6.98
CA ARG A 29 -10.83 2.06 8.03
C ARG A 29 -11.64 3.26 8.51
N MET A 30 -11.01 4.42 8.72
CA MET A 30 -11.73 5.63 9.09
C MET A 30 -12.76 6.04 8.03
N GLN A 31 -12.37 5.99 6.74
CA GLN A 31 -13.28 6.31 5.64
C GLN A 31 -14.42 5.29 5.51
N GLN A 32 -14.16 4.00 5.78
CA GLN A 32 -15.17 2.96 5.80
C GLN A 32 -16.14 3.11 6.98
N GLY A 33 -15.64 3.47 8.17
CA GLY A 33 -16.46 3.79 9.32
C GLY A 33 -17.39 4.97 9.04
N ALA A 34 -16.87 6.02 8.40
CA ALA A 34 -17.69 7.16 7.97
C ALA A 34 -18.77 6.73 6.96
N LEU A 35 -18.42 5.90 5.98
CA LEU A 35 -19.37 5.36 4.99
C LEU A 35 -20.48 4.54 5.66
N HIS A 36 -20.13 3.70 6.64
CA HIS A 36 -21.08 2.87 7.36
C HIS A 36 -22.03 3.71 8.22
N ASN A 37 -21.50 4.72 8.92
CA ASN A 37 -22.29 5.50 9.88
C ASN A 37 -23.13 6.60 9.24
N THR A 38 -22.65 7.22 8.15
CA THR A 38 -23.30 8.38 7.51
C THR A 38 -23.78 8.11 6.09
N GLY A 39 -23.59 6.89 5.57
CA GLY A 39 -23.92 6.51 4.20
C GLY A 39 -23.02 7.14 3.13
N LYS A 40 -22.11 8.04 3.51
CA LYS A 40 -21.20 8.75 2.60
C LYS A 40 -19.77 8.75 3.14
N PRO A 41 -18.75 8.51 2.29
CA PRO A 41 -17.37 8.69 2.70
C PRO A 41 -17.06 10.18 2.80
N GLN A 42 -16.09 10.58 3.61
CA GLN A 42 -15.70 11.99 3.73
C GLN A 42 -15.20 12.55 2.39
N SER A 43 -14.54 11.72 1.58
CA SER A 43 -14.20 12.05 0.19
C SER A 43 -14.06 10.79 -0.65
N THR A 44 -14.86 10.70 -1.72
CA THR A 44 -14.83 9.58 -2.68
C THR A 44 -13.51 9.54 -3.46
N GLY A 45 -12.97 10.71 -3.84
CA GLY A 45 -11.67 10.83 -4.51
C GLY A 45 -10.53 10.32 -3.63
N ARG A 46 -10.53 10.70 -2.34
CA ARG A 46 -9.55 10.24 -1.36
C ARG A 46 -9.63 8.73 -1.15
N LEU A 47 -10.83 8.18 -1.00
CA LEU A 47 -11.05 6.74 -0.85
C LEU A 47 -10.48 5.95 -2.04
N ARG A 48 -10.75 6.41 -3.27
CA ARG A 48 -10.21 5.78 -4.49
C ARG A 48 -8.68 5.86 -4.53
N ALA A 49 -8.10 7.00 -4.16
CA ALA A 49 -6.65 7.19 -4.12
C ALA A 49 -5.98 6.26 -3.11
N LEU A 50 -6.54 6.15 -1.90
CA LEU A 50 -6.04 5.26 -0.84
C LEU A 50 -6.08 3.79 -1.26
N LYS A 51 -7.18 3.33 -1.86
CA LYS A 51 -7.28 1.96 -2.40
C LYS A 51 -6.21 1.67 -3.46
N LYS A 52 -6.00 2.61 -4.40
CA LYS A 52 -4.95 2.49 -5.42
C LYS A 52 -3.55 2.46 -4.81
N LEU A 53 -3.30 3.30 -3.81
CA LEU A 53 -2.01 3.36 -3.15
C LEU A 53 -1.71 2.07 -2.38
N ARG A 54 -2.69 1.54 -1.63
CA ARG A 54 -2.60 0.22 -0.97
C ARG A 54 -2.22 -0.89 -1.96
N ALA A 55 -2.94 -0.98 -3.08
CA ALA A 55 -2.67 -1.99 -4.10
C ALA A 55 -1.25 -1.90 -4.69
N ARG A 56 -0.74 -0.67 -4.88
CA ARG A 56 0.64 -0.45 -5.37
C ARG A 56 1.68 -0.93 -4.36
N ILE A 57 1.51 -0.60 -3.08
CA ILE A 57 2.44 -1.03 -2.03
C ILE A 57 2.49 -2.56 -1.94
N LEU A 58 1.33 -3.22 -1.91
CA LEU A 58 1.25 -4.69 -1.91
C LEU A 58 1.93 -5.31 -3.13
N THR A 59 1.78 -4.69 -4.30
CA THR A 59 2.44 -5.14 -5.53
C THR A 59 3.96 -5.07 -5.39
N PHE A 60 4.51 -3.96 -4.86
CA PHE A 60 5.94 -3.84 -4.65
C PHE A 60 6.48 -4.84 -3.64
N LEU A 61 5.77 -5.05 -2.51
CA LEU A 61 6.14 -6.05 -1.52
C LEU A 61 6.16 -7.47 -2.12
N SER A 62 5.11 -7.84 -2.87
CA SER A 62 5.05 -9.17 -3.52
C SER A 62 6.13 -9.35 -4.58
N GLN A 63 6.42 -8.32 -5.38
CA GLN A 63 7.49 -8.37 -6.38
C GLN A 63 8.87 -8.58 -5.72
N ARG A 64 9.13 -7.89 -4.60
CA ARG A 64 10.38 -8.04 -3.85
C ARG A 64 10.49 -9.40 -3.18
N GLU A 65 9.40 -9.90 -2.60
CA GLU A 65 9.34 -11.24 -2.01
C GLU A 65 9.65 -12.33 -3.06
N LYS A 66 9.01 -12.27 -4.23
CA LYS A 66 9.29 -13.19 -5.34
C LYS A 66 10.74 -13.09 -5.84
N ALA A 67 11.27 -11.88 -5.97
CA ALA A 67 12.66 -11.68 -6.37
C ALA A 67 13.65 -12.28 -5.35
N ASN A 68 13.36 -12.15 -4.06
CA ASN A 68 14.16 -12.74 -2.99
C ASN A 68 14.06 -14.27 -2.98
N ALA A 69 12.85 -14.82 -3.19
CA ALA A 69 12.64 -16.26 -3.31
C ALA A 69 13.44 -16.86 -4.47
N LEU A 70 13.39 -16.24 -5.66
CA LEU A 70 14.19 -16.67 -6.82
C LEU A 70 15.69 -16.65 -6.50
N LYS A 71 16.21 -15.58 -5.88
CA LYS A 71 17.62 -15.49 -5.47
C LYS A 71 18.03 -16.62 -4.51
N LEU A 72 17.16 -16.98 -3.58
CA LEU A 72 17.39 -18.08 -2.64
C LEU A 72 17.45 -19.44 -3.33
N GLU A 73 16.60 -19.67 -4.35
CA GLU A 73 16.64 -20.90 -5.15
C GLU A 73 17.92 -21.02 -5.98
N PHE A 74 18.36 -19.92 -6.61
CA PHE A 74 19.61 -19.90 -7.36
C PHE A 74 20.86 -20.15 -6.50
N LYS A 75 20.86 -19.73 -5.23
CA LYS A 75 21.99 -19.93 -4.31
C LYS A 75 22.09 -21.36 -3.76
N LYS A 76 21.02 -22.14 -3.87
CA LYS A 76 20.97 -23.55 -3.41
C LYS A 76 21.39 -24.55 -4.50
N LYS A 77 21.45 -24.11 -5.76
CA LYS A 77 21.97 -24.89 -6.90
C LYS A 77 23.48 -24.68 -7.01
#